data_AF-A0A2D8KLT6-F1
#
_entry.id   AF-A0A2D8KLT6-F1
#
_cell.length_a   1.000
_cell.length_b   1.000
_cell.length_c   1.000
_cell.angle_alpha   90.00
_cell.angle_beta   90.00
_cell.angle_gamma   90.00
#
_symmetry.space_group_name_H-M   'P 1'
#
loop_
_entity.id
_entity.type
_entity.pdbx_description
1 polymer ?
#
loop_
_entity_poly.entity_id
_entity_poly.type
_entity_poly.pdbx_seq_one_letter_code
_entity_poly.pdbx_strand_id
1 'polypeptide(L)'
;MKKWLKNVSFMILLLKSCILLGQEFDAKKIIVIDPGHGGNDLGAIGVNQTEEKTITLQISRLISELAEKNHDQTVEIYQTRYSDTLISLRDRARMAIALNADLYLSLHCNHSDNPNARGVEVYVSSQRSKFLDESTWLAFQLQADLNEKLGFESRGVKFANFQVLRETTDFMPSVLLELGFLSNKDESHYISGYENLKHIALAILSLLKIP
;
A
#
# COMPACT_ATOMS: atom_id res chain seq x y z
N MET A 1 -8.17 -60.67 -7.71
CA MET A 1 -8.02 -59.69 -6.61
C MET A 1 -6.64 -59.01 -6.57
N LYS A 2 -5.50 -59.75 -6.52
CA LYS A 2 -4.16 -59.14 -6.42
C LYS A 2 -3.75 -58.17 -7.56
N LYS A 3 -4.16 -58.42 -8.82
CA LYS A 3 -3.89 -57.50 -9.96
C LYS A 3 -4.68 -56.19 -9.87
N TRP A 4 -5.93 -56.25 -9.41
CA TRP A 4 -6.81 -55.09 -9.27
C TRP A 4 -6.30 -54.12 -8.18
N LEU A 5 -5.85 -54.67 -7.04
CA LEU A 5 -5.24 -53.88 -5.96
C LEU A 5 -3.94 -53.16 -6.39
N LYS A 6 -3.11 -53.79 -7.25
CA LYS A 6 -1.91 -53.16 -7.79
C LYS A 6 -2.23 -51.97 -8.70
N ASN A 7 -3.27 -52.08 -9.53
CA ASN A 7 -3.68 -51.01 -10.45
C ASN A 7 -4.29 -49.81 -9.69
N VAL A 8 -5.06 -50.07 -8.63
CA VAL A 8 -5.59 -49.02 -7.75
C VAL A 8 -4.45 -48.31 -7.01
N SER A 9 -3.48 -49.06 -6.50
CA SER A 9 -2.32 -48.48 -5.81
C SER A 9 -1.45 -47.63 -6.74
N PHE A 10 -1.29 -48.04 -8.01
CA PHE A 10 -0.56 -47.28 -9.03
C PHE A 10 -1.30 -45.99 -9.42
N MET A 11 -2.64 -46.03 -9.54
CA MET A 11 -3.46 -44.87 -9.84
C MET A 11 -3.46 -43.84 -8.70
N ILE A 12 -3.47 -44.28 -7.44
CA ILE A 12 -3.32 -43.40 -6.26
C ILE A 12 -1.92 -42.76 -6.24
N LEU A 13 -0.87 -43.49 -6.61
CA LEU A 13 0.49 -42.97 -6.73
C LEU A 13 0.62 -41.93 -7.87
N LEU A 14 -0.02 -42.19 -9.02
CA LEU A 14 -0.11 -41.24 -10.13
C LEU A 14 -0.87 -39.96 -9.73
N LEU A 15 -2.02 -40.08 -9.06
CA LEU A 15 -2.78 -38.94 -8.54
C LEU A 15 -1.96 -38.12 -7.52
N LYS A 16 -1.22 -38.78 -6.61
CA LYS A 16 -0.31 -38.08 -5.69
C LYS A 16 0.85 -37.39 -6.41
N SER A 17 1.37 -37.98 -7.49
CA SER A 17 2.41 -37.35 -8.31
C SER A 17 1.90 -36.14 -9.09
N CYS A 18 0.64 -36.16 -9.54
CA CYS A 18 0.00 -34.99 -10.17
C CYS A 18 -0.23 -33.85 -9.16
N ILE A 19 -0.51 -34.15 -7.89
CA ILE A 19 -0.62 -33.14 -6.82
C ILE A 19 0.77 -32.55 -6.48
N LEU A 20 1.84 -33.34 -6.57
CA LEU A 20 3.23 -32.88 -6.34
C LEU A 20 3.83 -32.10 -7.53
N LEU A 21 3.23 -32.20 -8.72
CA LEU A 21 3.68 -31.51 -9.95
C LEU A 21 2.84 -30.28 -10.30
N GLY A 22 1.70 -30.07 -9.63
CA GLY A 22 1.05 -28.76 -9.63
C GLY A 22 1.88 -27.82 -8.79
N GLN A 23 2.71 -26.98 -9.40
CA GLN A 23 3.08 -25.74 -8.73
C GLN A 23 1.76 -25.05 -8.37
N GLU A 24 1.41 -25.00 -7.08
CA GLU A 24 0.53 -23.95 -6.59
C GLU A 24 1.25 -22.65 -6.94
N PHE A 25 0.86 -22.04 -8.06
CA PHE A 25 1.08 -20.62 -8.21
C PHE A 25 0.21 -20.00 -7.15
N ASP A 26 0.81 -19.70 -5.99
CA ASP A 26 0.15 -18.94 -4.96
C ASP A 26 -0.38 -17.68 -5.64
N ALA A 27 -1.69 -17.44 -5.51
CA ALA A 27 -2.31 -16.33 -6.22
C ALA A 27 -1.62 -15.04 -5.77
N LYS A 28 -1.22 -14.19 -6.72
CA LYS A 28 -0.54 -12.94 -6.39
C LYS A 28 -1.44 -12.08 -5.51
N LYS A 29 -0.87 -11.51 -4.46
CA LYS A 29 -1.55 -10.55 -3.60
C LYS A 29 -1.80 -9.27 -4.40
N ILE A 30 -3.07 -8.91 -4.60
CA ILE A 30 -3.45 -7.70 -5.32
C ILE A 30 -3.39 -6.52 -4.36
N ILE A 31 -2.54 -5.54 -4.65
CA ILE A 31 -2.39 -4.33 -3.84
C ILE A 31 -2.85 -3.13 -4.66
N VAL A 32 -3.76 -2.35 -4.12
CA VAL A 32 -4.16 -1.07 -4.70
C VAL A 32 -3.49 0.06 -3.95
N ILE A 33 -2.67 0.81 -4.68
CA ILE A 33 -2.03 2.04 -4.21
C ILE A 33 -2.83 3.22 -4.73
N ASP A 34 -3.29 4.05 -3.81
CA ASP A 34 -4.08 5.24 -4.09
C ASP A 34 -3.24 6.49 -3.86
N PRO A 35 -2.53 7.02 -4.88
CA PRO A 35 -1.86 8.30 -4.75
C PRO A 35 -2.90 9.42 -4.62
N GLY A 36 -2.95 10.06 -3.46
CA GLY A 36 -3.92 11.10 -3.12
C GLY A 36 -3.95 12.26 -4.11
N HIS A 37 -5.07 12.98 -4.14
CA HIS A 37 -5.28 14.18 -4.98
C HIS A 37 -5.15 13.91 -6.50
N GLY A 38 -4.86 14.94 -7.30
CA GLY A 38 -4.66 14.85 -8.74
C GLY A 38 -5.50 15.86 -9.54
N GLY A 39 -5.04 16.19 -10.75
CA GLY A 39 -5.67 17.20 -11.60
C GLY A 39 -5.70 18.57 -10.92
N ASN A 40 -6.89 19.15 -10.79
CA ASN A 40 -7.09 20.46 -10.16
C ASN A 40 -6.99 20.43 -8.63
N ASP A 41 -7.01 19.24 -8.02
CA ASP A 41 -6.75 19.07 -6.60
C ASP A 41 -5.25 18.88 -6.40
N LEU A 42 -4.56 19.92 -5.92
CA LEU A 42 -3.11 19.90 -5.72
C LEU A 42 -2.71 19.14 -4.45
N GLY A 43 -3.65 18.98 -3.51
CA GLY A 43 -3.37 18.64 -2.13
C GLY A 43 -2.61 19.75 -1.40
N ALA A 44 -1.88 19.38 -0.37
CA ALA A 44 -1.00 20.29 0.35
C ALA A 44 0.12 20.83 -0.55
N ILE A 45 0.48 22.10 -0.32
CA ILE A 45 1.59 22.76 -1.00
C ILE A 45 2.73 22.94 0.01
N GLY A 46 3.91 22.43 -0.32
CA GLY A 46 5.07 22.54 0.53
C GLY A 46 5.70 23.92 0.54
N VAL A 47 6.53 24.18 1.55
CA VAL A 47 7.29 25.44 1.66
C VAL A 47 8.25 25.68 0.49
N ASN A 48 8.58 24.62 -0.26
CA ASN A 48 9.36 24.65 -1.50
C ASN A 48 8.52 24.65 -2.78
N GLN A 49 7.21 24.89 -2.68
CA GLN A 49 6.22 24.87 -3.79
C GLN A 49 5.97 23.48 -4.40
N THR A 50 6.45 22.40 -3.79
CA THR A 50 6.09 21.05 -4.23
C THR A 50 4.63 20.76 -3.88
N GLU A 51 3.88 20.22 -4.84
CA GLU A 51 2.49 19.81 -4.67
C GLU A 51 2.41 18.35 -4.21
N GLU A 52 1.58 18.08 -3.20
CA GLU A 52 1.35 16.73 -2.68
C GLU A 52 0.97 15.73 -3.77
N LYS A 53 0.08 16.11 -4.70
CA LYS A 53 -0.34 15.23 -5.81
C LYS A 53 0.83 14.71 -6.66
N THR A 54 1.92 15.46 -6.75
CA THR A 54 3.11 15.09 -7.54
C THR A 54 3.94 14.09 -6.75
N ILE A 55 4.14 14.34 -5.46
CA ILE A 55 4.88 13.47 -4.54
C ILE A 55 4.21 12.10 -4.46
N THR A 56 2.90 12.06 -4.17
CA THR A 56 2.17 10.80 -3.98
C THR A 56 2.17 9.95 -5.26
N LEU A 57 2.01 10.58 -6.43
CA LEU A 57 2.11 9.90 -7.72
C LEU A 57 3.50 9.33 -7.97
N GLN A 58 4.55 10.09 -7.66
CA GLN A 58 5.94 9.65 -7.86
C GLN A 58 6.27 8.46 -6.96
N ILE A 59 5.88 8.50 -5.68
CA ILE A 59 6.10 7.37 -4.76
C ILE A 59 5.35 6.13 -5.23
N SER A 60 4.08 6.28 -5.63
CA SER A 60 3.26 5.17 -6.14
C SER A 60 3.89 4.48 -7.37
N ARG A 61 4.39 5.29 -8.32
CA ARG A 61 5.13 4.80 -9.50
C ARG A 61 6.41 4.08 -9.10
N LEU A 62 7.23 4.67 -8.24
CA LEU A 62 8.48 4.07 -7.77
C LEU A 62 8.23 2.73 -7.07
N ILE A 63 7.18 2.61 -6.24
CA ILE A 63 6.82 1.33 -5.62
C ILE A 63 6.57 0.25 -6.69
N SER A 64 5.85 0.59 -7.75
CA SER A 64 5.50 -0.35 -8.82
C SER A 64 6.73 -0.72 -9.66
N GLU A 65 7.52 0.27 -10.07
CA GLU A 65 8.78 0.07 -10.80
C GLU A 65 9.77 -0.81 -10.02
N LEU A 66 9.86 -0.61 -8.70
CA LEU A 66 10.73 -1.40 -7.83
C LEU A 66 10.20 -2.83 -7.63
N ALA A 67 8.89 -3.03 -7.59
CA ALA A 67 8.29 -4.36 -7.53
C ALA A 67 8.59 -5.15 -8.82
N GLU A 68 8.40 -4.53 -9.98
CA GLU A 68 8.70 -5.12 -11.29
C GLU A 68 10.19 -5.44 -11.46
N LYS A 69 11.07 -4.48 -11.11
CA LYS A 69 12.53 -4.63 -11.25
C LYS A 69 13.08 -5.76 -10.39
N ASN A 70 12.48 -6.02 -9.23
CA ASN A 70 12.89 -7.10 -8.34
C ASN A 70 12.32 -8.47 -8.76
N HIS A 71 11.65 -8.55 -9.92
CA HIS A 71 10.95 -9.75 -10.41
C HIS A 71 10.03 -10.36 -9.36
N ASP A 72 9.36 -9.50 -8.59
CA ASP A 72 8.50 -9.95 -7.51
C ASP A 72 7.23 -10.58 -8.10
N GLN A 73 7.08 -11.88 -7.88
CA GLN A 73 5.91 -12.63 -8.33
C GLN A 73 4.87 -12.80 -7.22
N THR A 74 5.09 -12.24 -6.02
CA THR A 74 4.19 -12.38 -4.87
C THR A 74 3.09 -11.33 -4.84
N VAL A 75 3.30 -10.17 -5.47
CA VAL A 75 2.35 -9.04 -5.48
C VAL A 75 2.00 -8.60 -6.90
N GLU A 76 0.79 -8.08 -7.06
CA GLU A 76 0.32 -7.39 -8.26
C GLU A 76 -0.22 -6.02 -7.87
N ILE A 77 0.42 -4.95 -8.37
CA ILE A 77 0.18 -3.58 -7.89
C ILE A 77 -0.63 -2.80 -8.92
N TYR A 78 -1.75 -2.25 -8.47
CA TYR A 78 -2.61 -1.37 -9.26
C TYR A 78 -2.66 0.02 -8.63
N GLN A 79 -2.67 1.05 -9.47
CA GLN A 79 -2.72 2.44 -9.02
C GLN A 79 -4.10 3.04 -9.33
N THR A 80 -4.71 3.80 -8.42
CA THR A 80 -6.00 4.45 -8.70
C THR A 80 -5.90 5.52 -9.80
N ARG A 81 -4.70 6.09 -9.98
CA ARG A 81 -4.34 6.95 -11.12
C ARG A 81 -2.87 6.72 -11.52
N TYR A 82 -2.63 6.69 -12.82
CA TYR A 82 -1.29 6.54 -13.42
C TYR A 82 -0.72 7.87 -13.94
N SER A 83 -1.52 8.93 -13.96
CA SER A 83 -1.20 10.28 -14.44
C SER A 83 -1.72 11.35 -13.47
N ASP A 84 -1.44 12.62 -13.77
CA ASP A 84 -2.02 13.73 -13.02
C ASP A 84 -3.51 13.90 -13.39
N THR A 85 -4.37 13.12 -12.72
CA THR A 85 -5.79 13.03 -13.02
C THR A 85 -6.58 12.96 -11.72
N LEU A 86 -7.62 13.78 -11.62
CA LEU A 86 -8.51 13.78 -10.47
C LEU A 86 -9.45 12.57 -10.55
N ILE A 87 -9.33 11.66 -9.57
CA ILE A 87 -10.28 10.54 -9.37
C ILE A 87 -11.10 10.82 -8.12
N SER A 88 -12.42 10.61 -8.20
CA SER A 88 -13.31 10.80 -7.06
C SER A 88 -12.97 9.81 -5.93
N LEU A 89 -13.17 10.22 -4.67
CA LEU A 89 -12.91 9.34 -3.50
C LEU A 89 -13.68 8.01 -3.59
N ARG A 90 -14.91 8.07 -4.11
CA ARG A 90 -15.77 6.89 -4.31
C ARG A 90 -15.20 5.95 -5.38
N ASP A 91 -14.73 6.47 -6.50
CA ASP A 91 -14.24 5.63 -7.59
C ASP A 91 -12.90 4.97 -7.24
N ARG A 92 -12.06 5.63 -6.42
CA ARG A 92 -10.85 5.03 -5.83
C ARG A 92 -11.19 3.78 -5.02
N ALA A 93 -12.15 3.88 -4.09
CA ALA A 93 -12.59 2.76 -3.28
C ALA A 93 -13.25 1.65 -4.13
N ARG A 94 -14.13 2.03 -5.07
CA ARG A 94 -14.80 1.07 -5.96
C ARG A 94 -13.84 0.27 -6.82
N MET A 95 -12.76 0.91 -7.32
CA MET A 95 -11.74 0.21 -8.08
C MET A 95 -11.10 -0.90 -7.24
N ALA A 96 -10.73 -0.60 -5.99
CA ALA A 96 -10.11 -1.59 -5.11
C ALA A 96 -11.04 -2.78 -4.81
N ILE A 97 -12.32 -2.49 -4.54
CA ILE A 97 -13.34 -3.52 -4.31
C ILE A 97 -13.55 -4.36 -5.57
N ALA A 98 -13.65 -3.74 -6.74
CA ALA A 98 -13.87 -4.43 -8.01
C ALA A 98 -12.71 -5.35 -8.40
N LEU A 99 -11.48 -5.00 -8.01
CA LEU A 99 -10.29 -5.82 -8.19
C LEU A 99 -10.17 -6.95 -7.15
N ASN A 100 -11.05 -7.01 -6.14
CA ASN A 100 -10.89 -7.87 -4.96
C ASN A 100 -9.49 -7.72 -4.34
N ALA A 101 -9.00 -6.49 -4.21
CA ALA A 101 -7.65 -6.26 -3.72
C ALA A 101 -7.48 -6.78 -2.28
N ASP A 102 -6.32 -7.34 -1.99
CA ASP A 102 -5.93 -7.86 -0.67
C ASP A 102 -5.43 -6.75 0.27
N LEU A 103 -5.14 -5.57 -0.28
CA LEU A 103 -4.72 -4.39 0.48
C LEU A 103 -5.04 -3.10 -0.28
N TYR A 104 -5.53 -2.11 0.45
CA TYR A 104 -5.65 -0.72 0.00
C TYR A 104 -4.69 0.19 0.77
N LEU A 105 -3.79 0.88 0.06
CA LEU A 105 -2.84 1.84 0.62
C LEU A 105 -3.04 3.21 -0.04
N SER A 106 -3.58 4.17 0.70
CA SER A 106 -3.65 5.57 0.25
C SER A 106 -2.41 6.34 0.69
N LEU A 107 -1.79 7.08 -0.24
CA LEU A 107 -0.57 7.85 0.00
C LEU A 107 -0.88 9.34 -0.02
N HIS A 108 -0.46 10.04 1.04
CA HIS A 108 -0.67 11.47 1.26
C HIS A 108 0.58 12.09 1.91
N CYS A 109 0.60 13.42 1.99
CA CYS A 109 1.55 14.16 2.79
C CYS A 109 0.83 15.19 3.65
N ASN A 110 1.24 15.27 4.91
CA ASN A 110 0.60 16.10 5.90
C ASN A 110 0.93 17.60 5.67
N HIS A 111 0.14 18.47 6.32
CA HIS A 111 0.41 19.90 6.41
C HIS A 111 -0.07 20.44 7.75
N SER A 112 0.62 21.45 8.30
CA SER A 112 0.25 22.09 9.56
C SER A 112 0.67 23.56 9.59
N ASP A 113 -0.12 24.39 10.28
CA ASP A 113 0.26 25.78 10.60
C ASP A 113 1.50 25.86 11.51
N ASN A 114 1.83 24.78 12.23
CA ASN A 114 3.09 24.68 12.95
C ASN A 114 4.20 24.19 12.00
N PRO A 115 5.17 25.03 11.60
CA PRO A 115 6.23 24.65 10.66
C PRO A 115 7.22 23.64 11.25
N ASN A 116 7.18 23.40 12.57
CA ASN A 116 8.01 22.40 13.22
C ASN A 116 7.31 21.04 13.37
N ALA A 117 6.02 20.93 13.01
CA ALA A 117 5.35 19.63 12.97
C ALA A 117 6.07 18.73 11.96
N ARG A 118 6.41 17.51 12.36
CA ARG A 118 7.11 16.53 11.53
C ARG A 118 6.80 15.11 11.97
N GLY A 119 7.10 14.15 11.11
CA GLY A 119 6.88 12.73 11.32
C GLY A 119 5.70 12.17 10.53
N VAL A 120 5.57 10.85 10.57
CA VAL A 120 4.58 10.06 9.82
C VAL A 120 3.36 9.78 10.68
N GLU A 121 2.19 9.87 10.07
CA GLU A 121 0.91 9.43 10.64
C GLU A 121 0.31 8.35 9.75
N VAL A 122 -0.28 7.31 10.36
CA VAL A 122 -1.02 6.30 9.60
C VAL A 122 -2.45 6.26 10.12
N TYR A 123 -3.38 6.46 9.21
CA TYR A 123 -4.80 6.49 9.48
C TYR A 123 -5.45 5.17 9.10
N VAL A 124 -6.31 4.71 10.00
CA VAL A 124 -7.26 3.61 9.78
C VAL A 124 -8.68 4.13 9.94
N SER A 125 -9.66 3.38 9.44
CA SER A 125 -11.07 3.75 9.57
C SER A 125 -11.46 3.88 11.05
N SER A 126 -12.19 4.93 11.41
CA SER A 126 -12.81 5.05 12.74
C SER A 126 -14.05 4.16 12.91
N GLN A 127 -14.48 3.46 11.88
CA GLN A 127 -15.63 2.56 11.92
C GLN A 127 -15.18 1.14 12.22
N ARG A 128 -15.93 0.45 13.07
CA ARG A 128 -15.73 -0.98 13.27
C ARG A 128 -16.05 -1.71 11.97
N SER A 129 -15.11 -2.53 11.51
CA SER A 129 -15.19 -3.23 10.24
C SER A 129 -14.50 -4.59 10.32
N LYS A 130 -14.67 -5.40 9.27
CA LYS A 130 -14.07 -6.75 9.19
C LYS A 130 -12.53 -6.73 9.31
N PHE A 131 -11.86 -5.75 8.71
CA PHE A 131 -10.39 -5.71 8.61
C PHE A 131 -9.72 -4.63 9.47
N LEU A 132 -10.42 -4.14 10.50
CA LEU A 132 -9.90 -3.05 11.34
C LEU A 132 -8.63 -3.44 12.09
N ASP A 133 -8.58 -4.65 12.64
CA ASP A 133 -7.44 -5.13 13.44
C ASP A 133 -6.20 -5.32 12.55
N GLU A 134 -6.36 -5.91 11.36
CA GLU A 134 -5.31 -6.07 10.35
C GLU A 134 -4.81 -4.72 9.84
N SER A 135 -5.72 -3.78 9.57
CA SER A 135 -5.36 -2.41 9.15
C SER A 135 -4.57 -1.70 10.25
N THR A 136 -4.96 -1.86 11.51
CA THR A 136 -4.30 -1.25 12.66
C THR A 136 -2.91 -1.84 12.87
N TRP A 137 -2.76 -3.15 12.77
CA TRP A 137 -1.46 -3.81 12.86
C TRP A 137 -0.52 -3.38 11.74
N LEU A 138 -1.00 -3.37 10.49
CA LEU A 138 -0.24 -2.86 9.34
C LEU A 138 0.19 -1.40 9.55
N ALA A 139 -0.70 -0.56 10.10
CA ALA A 139 -0.41 0.83 10.40
C ALA A 139 0.70 1.02 11.45
N PHE A 140 0.78 0.13 12.44
CA PHE A 140 1.90 0.13 13.38
C PHE A 140 3.21 -0.30 12.71
N GLN A 141 3.16 -1.33 11.87
CA GLN A 141 4.35 -1.81 11.16
C GLN A 141 4.89 -0.76 10.17
N LEU A 142 4.03 -0.09 9.41
CA LEU A 142 4.43 0.99 8.51
C LEU A 142 5.21 2.07 9.24
N GLN A 143 4.75 2.49 10.42
CA GLN A 143 5.44 3.50 11.20
C GLN A 143 6.76 3.01 11.75
N ALA A 144 6.80 1.78 12.27
CA ALA A 144 8.03 1.19 12.78
C ALA A 144 9.09 1.08 11.67
N ASP A 145 8.71 0.57 10.49
CA ASP A 145 9.60 0.41 9.35
C ASP A 145 10.12 1.74 8.81
N LEU A 146 9.25 2.75 8.68
CA LEU A 146 9.66 4.08 8.22
C LEU A 146 10.57 4.78 9.24
N ASN A 147 10.34 4.55 10.54
CA ASN A 147 11.23 5.05 11.58
C ASN A 147 12.59 4.35 11.54
N GLU A 148 12.60 3.01 11.53
CA GLU A 148 13.85 2.23 11.56
C GLU A 148 14.71 2.47 10.32
N LYS A 149 14.09 2.47 9.13
CA LYS A 149 14.81 2.52 7.86
C LYS A 149 15.20 3.93 7.44
N LEU A 150 14.40 4.93 7.79
CA LEU A 150 14.53 6.30 7.25
C LEU A 150 14.59 7.38 8.32
N GLY A 151 14.37 7.04 9.60
CA GLY A 151 14.45 7.99 10.72
C GLY A 151 13.22 8.89 10.89
N PHE A 152 12.12 8.63 10.19
CA PHE A 152 10.89 9.41 10.36
C PHE A 152 10.35 9.28 11.79
N GLU A 153 10.03 10.40 12.43
CA GLU A 153 9.35 10.38 13.74
C GLU A 153 7.97 9.72 13.59
N SER A 154 7.62 8.79 14.48
CA SER A 154 6.27 8.22 14.53
C SER A 154 5.35 9.16 15.29
N ARG A 155 4.16 9.45 14.73
CA ARG A 155 3.11 10.25 15.36
C ARG A 155 1.87 9.45 15.75
N GLY A 156 1.96 8.12 15.64
CA GLY A 156 0.96 7.16 16.06
C GLY A 156 -0.03 6.76 14.96
N VAL A 157 -0.69 5.62 15.19
CA VAL A 157 -1.88 5.20 14.42
C VAL A 157 -3.06 6.07 14.84
N LYS A 158 -3.79 6.60 13.87
CA LYS A 158 -4.96 7.46 14.07
C LYS A 158 -6.20 6.85 13.46
N PHE A 159 -7.35 7.14 14.06
CA PHE A 159 -8.66 6.68 13.58
C PHE A 159 -9.40 7.87 13.00
N ALA A 160 -9.81 7.79 11.73
CA ALA A 160 -10.53 8.87 11.06
C ALA A 160 -11.64 8.35 10.14
N ASN A 161 -12.60 9.21 9.84
CA ASN A 161 -13.73 8.90 8.97
C ASN A 161 -13.45 9.29 7.51
N PHE A 162 -12.23 9.03 7.01
CA PHE A 162 -11.87 9.28 5.62
C PHE A 162 -12.69 8.37 4.70
N GLN A 163 -13.25 8.95 3.63
CA GLN A 163 -14.18 8.22 2.75
C GLN A 163 -13.53 6.99 2.11
N VAL A 164 -12.31 7.13 1.62
CA VAL A 164 -11.58 6.01 0.99
C VAL A 164 -11.41 4.84 1.96
N LEU A 165 -11.07 5.09 3.23
CA LEU A 165 -10.93 4.05 4.25
C LEU A 165 -12.28 3.45 4.66
N ARG A 166 -13.29 4.31 4.88
CA ARG A 166 -14.63 3.87 5.26
C ARG A 166 -15.25 2.94 4.22
N GLU A 167 -15.04 3.22 2.94
CA GLU A 167 -15.67 2.45 1.86
C GLU A 167 -14.92 1.14 1.56
N THR A 168 -13.64 1.00 1.92
CA THR A 168 -12.84 -0.20 1.64
C THR A 168 -12.67 -1.14 2.84
N THR A 169 -12.81 -0.65 4.07
CA THR A 169 -12.39 -1.38 5.29
C THR A 169 -13.16 -2.68 5.61
N ASP A 170 -14.32 -2.93 5.00
CA ASP A 170 -15.04 -4.20 5.11
C ASP A 170 -14.62 -5.25 4.06
N PHE A 171 -13.86 -4.82 3.04
CA PHE A 171 -13.46 -5.65 1.90
C PHE A 171 -11.98 -6.06 1.96
N MET A 172 -11.12 -5.18 2.48
CA MET A 172 -9.69 -5.46 2.66
C MET A 172 -9.07 -4.61 3.78
N PRO A 173 -7.90 -5.02 4.34
CA PRO A 173 -7.06 -4.12 5.11
C PRO A 173 -6.82 -2.82 4.34
N SER A 174 -6.99 -1.69 5.02
CA SER A 174 -7.02 -0.36 4.39
C SER A 174 -6.36 0.67 5.29
N VAL A 175 -5.33 1.33 4.77
CA VAL A 175 -4.59 2.38 5.51
C VAL A 175 -4.38 3.61 4.64
N LEU A 176 -4.34 4.78 5.26
CA LEU A 176 -3.91 6.04 4.65
C LEU A 176 -2.64 6.51 5.35
N LEU A 177 -1.58 6.68 4.58
CA LEU A 177 -0.25 7.01 5.06
C LEU A 177 0.06 8.47 4.74
N GLU A 178 0.21 9.29 5.79
CA GLU A 178 0.68 10.66 5.70
C GLU A 178 2.21 10.70 5.84
N LEU A 179 2.90 10.85 4.73
CA LEU A 179 4.36 10.85 4.64
C LEU A 179 4.92 12.24 4.95
N GLY A 180 5.17 12.51 6.24
CA GLY A 180 5.77 13.76 6.71
C GLY A 180 4.92 15.01 6.43
N PHE A 181 5.39 16.17 6.86
CA PHE A 181 4.70 17.46 6.76
C PHE A 181 5.36 18.33 5.69
N LEU A 182 4.62 18.69 4.64
CA LEU A 182 5.11 19.60 3.61
C LEU A 182 5.29 21.04 4.11
N SER A 183 4.65 21.39 5.22
CA SER A 183 4.90 22.66 5.93
C SER A 183 6.23 22.68 6.70
N ASN A 184 6.84 21.51 6.94
CA ASN A 184 8.15 21.41 7.57
C ASN A 184 9.25 21.52 6.53
N LYS A 185 10.23 22.41 6.79
CA LYS A 185 11.30 22.70 5.82
C LYS A 185 12.16 21.47 5.50
N ASP A 186 12.53 20.69 6.51
CA ASP A 186 13.43 19.55 6.33
C ASP A 186 12.71 18.40 5.65
N GLU A 187 11.49 18.08 6.08
CA GLU A 187 10.68 17.02 5.46
C GLU A 187 10.22 17.39 4.05
N SER A 188 9.79 18.62 3.81
CA SER A 188 9.46 19.12 2.47
C SER A 188 10.64 18.98 1.50
N HIS A 189 11.85 19.31 1.94
CA HIS A 189 13.06 19.14 1.13
C HIS A 189 13.40 17.66 0.91
N TYR A 190 13.31 16.84 1.96
CA TYR A 190 13.57 15.40 1.88
C TYR A 190 12.60 14.71 0.90
N ILE A 191 11.29 14.93 1.07
CA ILE A 191 10.21 14.28 0.34
C ILE A 191 10.02 14.89 -1.08
N SER A 192 10.83 15.87 -1.46
CA SER A 192 10.89 16.35 -2.86
C SER A 192 12.07 15.78 -3.66
N GLY A 193 13.01 15.09 -3.00
CA GLY A 193 14.20 14.54 -3.64
C GLY A 193 13.96 13.14 -4.23
N TYR A 194 14.25 12.95 -5.52
CA TYR A 194 14.01 11.68 -6.22
C TYR A 194 14.61 10.44 -5.54
N GLU A 195 15.88 10.49 -5.11
CA GLU A 195 16.50 9.35 -4.42
C GLU A 195 15.85 9.07 -3.05
N ASN A 196 15.39 10.12 -2.35
CA ASN A 196 14.67 9.95 -1.09
C ASN A 196 13.29 9.34 -1.30
N LEU A 197 12.57 9.76 -2.35
CA LEU A 197 11.31 9.14 -2.75
C LEU A 197 11.47 7.65 -3.06
N LYS A 198 12.59 7.29 -3.68
CA LYS A 198 12.93 5.89 -3.96
C LYS A 198 13.22 5.11 -2.68
N HIS A 199 13.89 5.71 -1.68
CA HIS A 199 14.07 5.09 -0.36
C HIS A 199 12.74 4.91 0.37
N ILE A 200 11.84 5.89 0.33
CA ILE A 200 10.47 5.79 0.87
C ILE A 200 9.72 4.65 0.17
N ALA A 201 9.74 4.61 -1.16
CA ALA A 201 9.10 3.56 -1.94
C ALA A 201 9.64 2.16 -1.61
N LEU A 202 10.96 2.01 -1.45
CA LEU A 202 11.59 0.75 -1.03
C LEU A 202 11.14 0.33 0.38
N ALA A 203 11.09 1.26 1.34
CA ALA A 203 10.66 0.99 2.70
C ALA A 203 9.20 0.50 2.72
N ILE A 204 8.30 1.21 2.04
CA ILE A 204 6.90 0.79 1.90
C ILE A 204 6.80 -0.57 1.23
N LEU A 205 7.42 -0.74 0.05
CA LEU A 205 7.36 -1.98 -0.71
C LEU A 205 7.85 -3.19 0.09
N SER A 206 8.90 -3.05 0.90
CA SER A 206 9.42 -4.15 1.70
C SER A 206 8.41 -4.70 2.72
N LEU A 207 7.52 -3.84 3.26
CA LEU A 207 6.46 -4.25 4.17
C LEU A 207 5.29 -4.92 3.43
N LEU A 208 4.98 -4.43 2.23
CA LEU A 208 3.89 -4.96 1.41
C LEU A 208 4.08 -6.43 0.99
N LYS A 209 5.34 -6.90 1.01
CA LYS A 209 5.73 -8.27 0.67
C LYS A 209 5.63 -9.26 1.83
N ILE A 210 5.29 -8.82 3.04
CA ILE A 210 5.21 -9.73 4.19
C ILE A 210 3.95 -10.62 4.02
N PRO A 211 4.08 -11.96 4.10
CA PRO A 211 2.97 -12.90 3.98
C PRO A 211 1.93 -12.73 5.09
#